data_AF-A0A3D4XYY0-F1
#
_entry.id   AF-A0A3D4XYY0-F1
#
_cell.length_a   1.000
_cell.length_b   1.000
_cell.length_c   1.000
_cell.angle_alpha   90.00
_cell.angle_beta   90.00
_cell.angle_gamma   90.00
#
_symmetry.space_group_name_H-M   'P 1'
#
loop_
_entity.id
_entity.type
_entity.pdbx_description
1 polymer ?
#
loop_
_entity_poly.entity_id
_entity_poly.type
_entity_poly.pdbx_seq_one_letter_code
_entity_poly.pdbx_strand_id
1 'polypeptide(L)'
;MTWATKRKIQYLSGFFGVILVILFIFLYPVIFKKPTCTDGKKNGTETGVDCGGACSRMCKEVTSDPVILWSRAFPVILNTYNFVALVENQNKNSAIEKIDYEFRAYDVNNRLLGRRKGTTYIPPSKQFAIFEARFDSGEAKVKSITFEFVPPFNWTKKEPTVNNLDLYVDNVLMGEDDKNPSLSARIKNESIQDIPSFEVFVILYDQEGNAINVSKTVKEGLSSGESLPVFFTWPEELTGDPVVKDILIEINPFKVSF
;
A
#
# COMPACT_ATOMS: atom_id res chain seq x y z
N MET A 1 52.85 -54.28 24.09
CA MET A 1 52.36 -53.03 24.73
C MET A 1 52.35 -53.23 26.24
N THR A 2 53.08 -52.41 27.00
CA THR A 2 53.07 -52.50 28.47
C THR A 2 51.77 -51.88 29.03
N TRP A 3 51.33 -52.34 30.20
CA TRP A 3 50.09 -51.90 30.86
C TRP A 3 50.03 -50.36 31.03
N ALA A 4 51.18 -49.74 31.29
CA ALA A 4 51.32 -48.28 31.38
C ALA A 4 51.05 -47.56 30.05
N THR A 5 51.46 -48.11 28.90
CA THR A 5 51.20 -47.50 27.58
C THR A 5 49.72 -47.51 27.23
N LYS A 6 48.99 -48.59 27.58
CA LYS A 6 47.53 -48.69 27.35
C LYS A 6 46.76 -47.63 28.15
N ARG A 7 47.08 -47.44 29.43
CA ARG A 7 46.43 -46.39 30.26
C ARG A 7 46.77 -44.98 29.77
N LYS A 8 48.01 -44.73 29.38
CA LYS A 8 48.44 -43.42 28.83
C LYS A 8 47.69 -43.07 27.54
N ILE A 9 47.48 -44.04 26.65
CA ILE A 9 46.69 -43.88 25.42
C ILE A 9 45.21 -43.62 25.74
N GLN A 10 44.63 -44.31 26.74
CA GLN A 10 43.24 -44.06 27.18
C GLN A 10 43.04 -42.63 27.69
N TYR A 11 43.92 -42.10 28.54
CA TYR A 11 43.80 -40.72 29.03
C TYR A 11 43.99 -39.68 27.92
N LEU A 12 44.95 -39.90 27.01
CA LEU A 12 45.16 -39.04 25.84
C LEU A 12 43.94 -39.04 24.89
N SER A 13 43.35 -40.21 24.67
CA SER A 13 42.14 -40.34 23.85
C SER A 13 40.93 -39.65 24.49
N GLY A 14 40.74 -39.79 25.80
CA GLY A 14 39.69 -39.07 26.53
C GLY A 14 39.86 -37.55 26.45
N PHE A 15 41.08 -37.05 26.63
CA PHE A 15 41.40 -35.63 26.53
C PHE A 15 41.14 -35.07 25.11
N PHE A 16 41.61 -35.76 24.08
CA PHE A 16 41.32 -35.37 22.68
C PHE A 16 39.83 -35.48 22.35
N GLY A 17 39.11 -36.45 22.91
CA GLY A 17 37.67 -36.59 22.77
C GLY A 17 36.93 -35.36 23.33
N VAL A 18 37.30 -34.90 24.53
CA VAL A 18 36.73 -33.68 25.12
C VAL A 18 37.05 -32.44 24.28
N ILE A 19 38.28 -32.31 23.79
CA ILE A 19 38.67 -31.21 22.89
C ILE A 19 37.83 -31.24 21.61
N LEU A 20 37.64 -32.41 20.98
CA LEU A 20 36.82 -32.56 19.78
C LEU A 20 35.36 -32.20 20.03
N VAL A 21 34.79 -32.56 21.19
CA VAL A 21 33.43 -32.18 21.56
C VAL A 21 33.30 -30.67 21.73
N ILE A 22 34.27 -30.03 22.40
CA ILE A 22 34.29 -28.57 22.54
C ILE A 22 34.43 -27.90 21.16
N LEU A 23 35.34 -28.38 20.32
CA LEU A 23 35.53 -27.90 18.94
C LEU A 23 34.25 -28.06 18.11
N PHE A 24 33.57 -29.20 18.24
CA PHE A 24 32.29 -29.45 17.58
C PHE A 24 31.21 -28.47 18.06
N ILE A 25 31.09 -28.23 19.37
CA ILE A 25 30.14 -27.26 19.94
C ILE A 25 30.39 -25.85 19.38
N PHE A 26 31.65 -25.43 19.26
CA PHE A 26 32.01 -24.11 18.71
C PHE A 26 31.87 -24.03 17.19
N LEU A 27 32.18 -25.09 16.43
CA LEU A 27 32.11 -25.09 14.96
C LEU A 27 30.70 -25.36 14.42
N TYR A 28 29.87 -26.11 15.15
CA TYR A 28 28.51 -26.46 14.76
C TYR A 28 27.66 -25.24 14.35
N PRO A 29 27.56 -24.14 15.12
CA PRO A 29 26.77 -22.96 14.72
C PRO A 29 27.39 -22.18 13.53
N VAL A 30 28.69 -22.33 13.28
CA VAL A 30 29.38 -21.68 12.16
C VAL A 30 29.10 -22.41 10.85
N ILE A 31 29.05 -23.74 10.90
CA ILE A 31 28.80 -24.63 9.75
C ILE A 31 27.29 -24.73 9.46
N PHE A 32 26.47 -24.89 10.50
CA PHE A 32 25.02 -25.03 10.41
C PHE A 32 24.31 -23.75 10.84
N LYS A 33 24.40 -22.72 9.99
CA LYS A 33 23.58 -21.53 10.15
C LYS A 33 22.13 -21.85 9.81
N LYS A 34 21.20 -21.38 10.65
CA LYS A 34 19.77 -21.47 10.34
C LYS A 34 19.48 -20.63 9.08
N PRO A 35 18.60 -21.11 8.19
CA PRO A 35 18.19 -20.35 7.01
C PRO A 35 17.58 -19.00 7.44
N THR A 36 17.94 -17.92 6.76
CA THR A 36 17.41 -16.57 7.03
C THR A 36 17.04 -15.88 5.72
N CYS A 37 15.92 -15.16 5.73
CA CYS A 37 15.36 -14.47 4.55
C CYS A 37 16.15 -13.23 4.10
N THR A 38 17.43 -13.12 4.44
CA THR A 38 18.31 -11.98 4.16
C THR A 38 19.78 -12.41 4.00
N ASP A 39 20.07 -13.70 3.86
CA ASP A 39 21.45 -14.21 3.79
C ASP A 39 22.00 -14.36 2.36
N GLY A 40 21.21 -13.97 1.36
CA GLY A 40 21.57 -14.00 -0.05
C GLY A 40 21.59 -15.41 -0.64
N LYS A 41 21.04 -16.41 0.05
CA LYS A 41 21.04 -17.81 -0.40
C LYS A 41 19.64 -18.39 -0.36
N LYS A 42 19.23 -19.00 -1.47
CA LYS A 42 18.02 -19.83 -1.50
C LYS A 42 18.20 -21.08 -0.64
N ASN A 43 17.62 -21.08 0.56
CA ASN A 43 17.72 -22.17 1.52
C ASN A 43 16.38 -22.41 2.26
N GLY A 44 16.32 -23.45 3.10
CA GLY A 44 15.12 -23.73 3.89
C GLY A 44 13.87 -24.00 3.03
N THR A 45 12.86 -23.14 3.18
CA THR A 45 11.56 -23.24 2.46
C THR A 45 11.38 -22.16 1.38
N GLU A 46 12.41 -21.36 1.10
CA GLU A 46 12.34 -20.24 0.16
C GLU A 46 12.09 -20.70 -1.28
N THR A 47 11.27 -19.93 -2.01
CA THR A 47 10.99 -20.21 -3.42
C THR A 47 11.99 -19.49 -4.35
N GLY A 48 12.53 -18.35 -3.90
CA GLY A 48 13.63 -17.63 -4.55
C GLY A 48 14.77 -17.36 -3.56
N VAL A 49 15.71 -16.48 -3.90
CA VAL A 49 16.77 -16.05 -2.97
C VAL A 49 16.16 -15.03 -2.00
N ASP A 50 16.16 -15.33 -0.70
CA ASP A 50 15.64 -14.44 0.35
C ASP A 50 14.16 -14.04 0.16
N CYS A 51 13.36 -14.89 -0.51
CA CYS A 51 11.96 -14.59 -0.81
C CYS A 51 11.07 -15.83 -0.94
N GLY A 52 9.78 -15.61 -0.66
CA GLY A 52 8.73 -16.63 -0.70
C GLY A 52 8.88 -17.69 0.39
N GLY A 53 8.09 -18.77 0.31
CA GLY A 53 8.12 -19.81 1.34
C GLY A 53 7.73 -19.30 2.72
N ALA A 54 8.57 -19.51 3.74
CA ALA A 54 8.37 -18.93 5.07
C ALA A 54 8.68 -17.42 5.16
N CYS A 55 9.29 -16.82 4.14
CA CYS A 55 9.62 -15.40 4.16
C CYS A 55 8.40 -14.51 3.93
N SER A 56 8.37 -13.36 4.63
CA SER A 56 7.35 -12.33 4.46
C SER A 56 7.47 -11.63 3.10
N ARG A 57 8.69 -11.51 2.57
CA ARG A 57 8.96 -10.92 1.25
C ARG A 57 8.49 -11.87 0.13
N MET A 58 7.75 -11.33 -0.82
CA MET A 58 7.36 -12.03 -2.03
C MET A 58 8.46 -11.94 -3.10
N CYS A 59 8.63 -13.02 -3.86
CA CYS A 59 9.53 -13.00 -5.01
C CYS A 59 8.89 -12.21 -6.15
N LYS A 60 9.71 -11.49 -6.93
CA LYS A 60 9.22 -10.62 -8.01
C LYS A 60 8.47 -11.43 -9.08
N GLU A 61 8.86 -12.68 -9.30
CA GLU A 61 8.31 -13.56 -10.33
C GLU A 61 6.87 -14.00 -10.04
N VAL A 62 6.40 -13.91 -8.79
CA VAL A 62 5.05 -14.32 -8.39
C VAL A 62 4.11 -13.12 -8.16
N THR A 63 4.61 -11.91 -8.39
CA THR A 63 3.88 -10.65 -8.19
C THR A 63 3.82 -9.85 -9.46
N SER A 64 2.70 -9.21 -9.73
CA SER A 64 2.53 -8.28 -10.85
C SER A 64 2.62 -6.84 -10.38
N ASP A 65 3.15 -5.94 -11.20
CA ASP A 65 3.12 -4.51 -10.89
C ASP A 65 1.67 -3.99 -10.89
N PRO A 66 1.33 -2.96 -10.09
CA PRO A 66 -0.03 -2.43 -10.03
C PRO A 66 -0.44 -1.79 -11.36
N VAL A 67 -1.71 -1.94 -11.74
CA VAL A 67 -2.25 -1.37 -12.97
C VAL A 67 -2.80 0.02 -12.70
N ILE A 68 -2.33 1.02 -13.43
CA ILE A 68 -2.86 2.38 -13.37
C ILE A 68 -4.08 2.44 -14.29
N LEU A 69 -5.28 2.48 -13.73
CA LEU A 69 -6.53 2.50 -14.49
C LEU A 69 -6.68 3.85 -15.22
N TRP A 70 -6.40 4.95 -14.52
CA TRP A 70 -6.33 6.29 -15.09
C TRP A 70 -5.65 7.27 -14.13
N SER A 71 -5.21 8.41 -14.64
CA SER A 71 -4.80 9.56 -13.83
C SER A 71 -5.32 10.86 -14.44
N ARG A 72 -5.83 11.77 -13.60
CA ARG A 72 -6.47 13.04 -14.01
C ARG A 72 -6.18 14.16 -13.03
N ALA A 73 -6.14 15.39 -13.55
CA ALA A 73 -6.09 16.60 -12.75
C ALA A 73 -7.48 17.26 -12.74
N PHE A 74 -7.90 17.70 -11.56
CA PHE A 74 -9.16 18.40 -11.35
C PHE A 74 -8.89 19.83 -10.88
N PRO A 75 -9.46 20.85 -11.53
CA PRO A 75 -9.30 22.23 -11.09
C PRO A 75 -9.95 22.44 -9.72
N VAL A 76 -9.35 23.29 -8.90
CA VAL A 76 -9.85 23.66 -7.58
C VAL A 76 -10.25 25.13 -7.57
N ILE A 77 -9.28 26.05 -7.56
CA ILE A 77 -9.54 27.49 -7.66
C ILE A 77 -8.35 28.15 -8.36
N LEU A 78 -8.61 29.15 -9.20
CA LEU A 78 -7.60 29.82 -10.02
C LEU A 78 -6.78 28.80 -10.85
N ASN A 79 -5.48 28.67 -10.57
CA ASN A 79 -4.55 27.75 -11.23
C ASN A 79 -4.08 26.62 -10.31
N THR A 80 -4.93 26.27 -9.32
CA THR A 80 -4.68 25.17 -8.40
C THR A 80 -5.45 23.93 -8.84
N TYR A 81 -4.79 22.78 -8.83
CA TYR A 81 -5.35 21.49 -9.24
C TYR A 81 -5.13 20.42 -8.17
N ASN A 82 -6.07 19.49 -8.05
CA ASN A 82 -5.87 18.22 -7.36
C ASN A 82 -5.52 17.15 -8.38
N PHE A 83 -4.53 16.31 -8.07
CA PHE A 83 -4.15 15.19 -8.92
C PHE A 83 -4.65 13.90 -8.31
N VAL A 84 -5.21 13.03 -9.14
CA VAL A 84 -5.65 11.70 -8.74
C VAL A 84 -5.19 10.66 -9.74
N ALA A 85 -4.74 9.53 -9.21
CA ALA A 85 -4.55 8.30 -9.96
C ALA A 85 -5.40 7.20 -9.32
N LEU A 86 -6.17 6.47 -10.14
CA LEU A 86 -6.88 5.28 -9.70
C LEU A 86 -6.06 4.06 -10.12
N VAL A 87 -5.73 3.22 -9.16
CA VAL A 87 -4.78 2.11 -9.32
C VAL A 87 -5.43 0.83 -8.81
N GLU A 88 -5.15 -0.28 -9.48
CA GLU A 88 -5.60 -1.61 -9.08
C GLU A 88 -4.40 -2.50 -8.78
N ASN A 89 -4.40 -3.10 -7.59
CA ASN A 89 -3.49 -4.19 -7.27
C ASN A 89 -4.17 -5.55 -7.53
N GLN A 90 -3.72 -6.23 -8.59
CA GLN A 90 -4.23 -7.55 -8.99
C GLN A 90 -3.67 -8.70 -8.13
N ASN A 91 -2.67 -8.44 -7.28
CA ASN A 91 -2.11 -9.46 -6.41
C ASN A 91 -3.04 -9.75 -5.23
N LYS A 92 -3.49 -11.00 -5.13
CA LYS A 92 -4.49 -11.41 -4.13
C LYS A 92 -4.03 -11.21 -2.69
N ASN A 93 -2.82 -11.70 -2.39
CA ASN A 93 -2.31 -11.79 -1.01
C ASN A 93 -0.96 -11.07 -0.88
N SER A 94 -0.78 -9.99 -1.65
CA SER A 94 0.48 -9.23 -1.64
C SER A 94 0.20 -7.75 -1.61
N ALA A 95 0.95 -7.07 -0.75
CA ALA A 95 0.83 -5.64 -0.51
C ALA A 95 2.22 -5.00 -0.46
N ILE A 96 2.27 -3.68 -0.54
CA ILE A 96 3.49 -2.90 -0.32
C ILE A 96 3.21 -1.89 0.78
N GLU A 97 3.99 -1.92 1.85
CA GLU A 97 3.81 -1.01 2.99
C GLU A 97 4.19 0.43 2.65
N LYS A 98 5.22 0.59 1.82
CA LYS A 98 5.71 1.90 1.40
C LYS A 98 6.29 1.82 -0.01
N ILE A 99 5.78 2.66 -0.90
CA ILE A 99 6.29 2.90 -2.24
C ILE A 99 6.25 4.39 -2.56
N ASP A 100 7.28 4.85 -3.24
CA ASP A 100 7.37 6.24 -3.71
C ASP A 100 6.65 6.36 -5.06
N TYR A 101 6.06 7.51 -5.34
CA TYR A 101 5.40 7.78 -6.63
C TYR A 101 5.66 9.21 -7.10
N GLU A 102 5.43 9.45 -8.39
CA GLU A 102 5.56 10.77 -9.01
C GLU A 102 4.38 11.06 -9.95
N PHE A 103 3.75 12.21 -9.76
CA PHE A 103 2.90 12.85 -10.74
C PHE A 103 3.72 13.87 -11.55
N ARG A 104 3.50 13.92 -12.86
CA ARG A 104 4.04 14.96 -13.75
C ARG A 104 2.90 15.65 -14.47
N ALA A 105 2.87 16.98 -14.41
CA ALA A 105 1.82 17.79 -15.03
C ALA A 105 2.31 18.47 -16.29
N TYR A 106 1.47 18.50 -17.32
CA TYR A 106 1.81 19.04 -18.64
C TYR A 106 0.78 20.07 -19.09
N ASP A 107 1.25 21.13 -19.74
CA ASP A 107 0.38 22.15 -20.34
C ASP A 107 -0.19 21.75 -21.70
N VAL A 108 -0.96 22.66 -22.29
CA VAL A 108 -1.59 22.46 -23.60
C VAL A 108 -0.59 22.17 -24.73
N ASN A 109 0.65 22.66 -24.59
CA ASN A 109 1.76 22.49 -25.52
C ASN A 109 2.66 21.29 -25.16
N ASN A 110 2.19 20.42 -24.25
CA ASN A 110 2.91 19.27 -23.71
C ASN A 110 4.23 19.62 -22.99
N ARG A 111 4.39 20.86 -22.52
CA ARG A 111 5.54 21.25 -21.70
C ARG A 111 5.29 20.86 -20.25
N LEU A 112 6.31 20.29 -19.62
CA LEU A 112 6.27 19.94 -18.20
C LEU A 112 6.11 21.20 -17.34
N LEU A 113 5.01 21.29 -16.59
CA LEU A 113 4.71 22.36 -15.65
C LEU A 113 5.35 22.12 -14.29
N GLY A 114 5.36 20.87 -13.85
CA GLY A 114 5.92 20.53 -12.56
C GLY A 114 5.70 19.07 -12.20
N ARG A 115 6.20 18.72 -11.02
CA ARG A 115 6.17 17.36 -10.49
C ARG A 115 5.68 17.37 -9.05
N ARG A 116 4.96 16.33 -8.64
CA ARG A 116 4.61 16.05 -7.24
C ARG A 116 5.10 14.66 -6.91
N LYS A 117 5.86 14.53 -5.84
CA LYS A 117 6.37 13.26 -5.36
C LYS A 117 5.76 13.00 -4.00
N GLY A 118 5.36 11.76 -3.77
CA GLY A 118 4.76 11.32 -2.52
C GLY A 118 5.13 9.88 -2.22
N THR A 119 4.65 9.41 -1.08
CA THR A 119 4.81 8.01 -0.67
C THR A 119 3.45 7.46 -0.28
N THR A 120 3.15 6.24 -0.67
CA THR A 120 1.89 5.57 -0.31
C THR A 120 2.12 4.08 -0.02
N TYR A 121 1.07 3.37 0.35
CA TYR A 121 1.03 1.92 0.43
C TYR A 121 0.22 1.36 -0.75
N ILE A 122 0.36 0.06 -1.02
CA ILE A 122 -0.44 -0.67 -2.01
C ILE A 122 -1.21 -1.75 -1.25
N PRO A 123 -2.54 -1.65 -1.13
CA PRO A 123 -3.37 -2.67 -0.47
C PRO A 123 -3.47 -3.94 -1.32
N PRO A 124 -3.68 -5.12 -0.70
CA PRO A 124 -3.85 -6.39 -1.42
C PRO A 124 -5.23 -6.46 -2.10
N SER A 125 -5.27 -7.01 -3.33
CA SER A 125 -6.50 -7.31 -4.08
C SER A 125 -7.54 -6.18 -4.12
N LYS A 126 -7.10 -4.93 -4.26
CA LYS A 126 -7.98 -3.76 -4.11
C LYS A 126 -7.66 -2.67 -5.12
N GLN A 127 -8.71 -1.98 -5.55
CA GLN A 127 -8.62 -0.70 -6.26
C GLN A 127 -8.57 0.45 -5.24
N PHE A 128 -7.62 1.36 -5.42
CA PHE A 128 -7.36 2.47 -4.51
C PHE A 128 -6.93 3.71 -5.29
N ALA A 129 -7.15 4.87 -4.71
CA ALA A 129 -6.86 6.18 -5.25
C ALA A 129 -5.63 6.78 -4.56
N ILE A 130 -4.81 7.45 -5.34
CA ILE A 130 -3.69 8.26 -4.85
C ILE A 130 -4.01 9.71 -5.17
N PHE A 131 -4.02 10.56 -4.15
CA PHE A 131 -4.45 11.95 -4.25
C PHE A 131 -3.37 12.90 -3.77
N GLU A 132 -3.05 13.89 -4.59
CA GLU A 132 -2.17 15.00 -4.27
C GLU A 132 -2.92 16.32 -4.39
N ALA A 133 -2.97 17.06 -3.29
CA ALA A 133 -3.74 18.30 -3.20
C ALA A 133 -2.92 19.50 -3.69
N ARG A 134 -3.64 20.53 -4.17
CA ARG A 134 -3.12 21.89 -4.29
C ARG A 134 -1.82 22.01 -5.12
N PHE A 135 -1.80 21.42 -6.30
CA PHE A 135 -0.78 21.72 -7.29
C PHE A 135 -1.03 23.07 -7.94
N ASP A 136 -0.15 24.04 -7.69
CA ASP A 136 -0.15 25.33 -8.37
C ASP A 136 0.61 25.22 -9.70
N SER A 137 -0.10 25.47 -10.81
CA SER A 137 0.45 25.45 -12.16
C SER A 137 1.02 26.81 -12.62
N GLY A 138 1.04 27.81 -11.74
CA GLY A 138 1.45 29.18 -12.04
C GLY A 138 0.39 29.86 -12.91
N GLU A 139 0.75 30.24 -14.13
CA GLU A 139 -0.17 30.87 -15.09
C GLU A 139 -0.68 29.92 -16.19
N ALA A 140 -0.10 28.72 -16.27
CA ALA A 140 -0.42 27.77 -17.33
C ALA A 140 -1.57 26.85 -16.92
N LYS A 141 -2.47 26.54 -17.86
CA LYS A 141 -3.52 25.54 -17.66
C LYS A 141 -2.94 24.12 -17.76
N VAL A 142 -3.28 23.26 -16.81
CA VAL A 142 -2.93 21.84 -16.85
C VAL A 142 -3.84 21.14 -17.87
N LYS A 143 -3.25 20.50 -18.88
CA LYS A 143 -3.97 19.70 -19.87
C LYS A 143 -4.05 18.23 -19.48
N SER A 144 -2.94 17.68 -19.00
CA SER A 144 -2.83 16.26 -18.67
C SER A 144 -1.80 16.04 -17.58
N ILE A 145 -1.96 14.93 -16.86
CA ILE A 145 -0.96 14.44 -15.92
C ILE A 145 -0.56 13.01 -16.27
N THR A 146 0.63 12.61 -15.85
CA THR A 146 1.06 11.23 -15.82
C THR A 146 1.35 10.84 -14.39
N PHE A 147 1.15 9.57 -14.07
CA PHE A 147 1.42 8.98 -12.77
C PHE A 147 2.32 7.75 -12.93
N GLU A 148 3.37 7.65 -12.13
CA GLU A 148 4.31 6.52 -12.15
C GLU A 148 4.71 6.16 -10.70
N PHE A 149 4.76 4.87 -10.39
CA PHE A 149 5.46 4.40 -9.18
C PHE A 149 6.96 4.41 -9.40
N VAL A 150 7.71 4.75 -8.35
CA VAL A 150 9.17 4.76 -8.34
C VAL A 150 9.66 3.48 -7.65
N PRO A 151 10.37 2.57 -8.35
CA PRO A 151 10.93 1.37 -7.76
C PRO A 151 11.86 1.69 -6.57
N PRO A 152 12.04 0.75 -5.61
CA PRO A 152 11.72 -0.68 -5.70
C PRO A 152 10.32 -1.08 -5.22
N PHE A 153 9.73 -2.08 -5.89
CA PHE A 153 8.51 -2.75 -5.43
C PHE A 153 8.86 -3.84 -4.41
N ASN A 154 8.75 -3.50 -3.12
CA ASN A 154 9.02 -4.42 -2.02
C ASN A 154 7.73 -5.14 -1.59
N TRP A 155 7.34 -6.14 -2.37
CA TRP A 155 6.14 -6.93 -2.10
C TRP A 155 6.28 -7.78 -0.83
N THR A 156 5.26 -7.72 0.02
CA THR A 156 5.13 -8.54 1.23
C THR A 156 3.83 -9.34 1.20
N LYS A 157 3.85 -10.51 1.84
CA LYS A 157 2.66 -11.32 2.06
C LYS A 157 1.71 -10.58 2.98
N LYS A 158 0.50 -10.33 2.50
CA LYS A 158 -0.55 -9.67 3.27
C LYS A 158 -1.90 -10.10 2.71
N GLU A 159 -2.67 -10.80 3.54
CA GLU A 159 -4.03 -11.18 3.21
C GLU A 159 -4.95 -9.94 3.16
N PRO A 160 -5.99 -9.94 2.31
CA PRO A 160 -6.91 -8.82 2.18
C PRO A 160 -7.94 -8.75 3.32
N THR A 161 -7.47 -8.77 4.57
CA THR A 161 -8.33 -8.79 5.77
C THR A 161 -9.26 -7.57 5.84
N VAL A 162 -8.76 -6.40 5.43
CA VAL A 162 -9.54 -5.16 5.32
C VAL A 162 -10.70 -5.25 4.32
N ASN A 163 -10.57 -6.05 3.26
CA ASN A 163 -11.63 -6.18 2.25
C ASN A 163 -12.82 -7.00 2.76
N ASN A 164 -12.64 -7.74 3.86
CA ASN A 164 -13.67 -8.55 4.50
C ASN A 164 -14.40 -7.79 5.63
N LEU A 165 -14.14 -6.49 5.80
CA LEU A 165 -14.86 -5.68 6.78
C LEU A 165 -16.25 -5.31 6.26
N ASP A 166 -17.27 -5.54 7.09
CA ASP A 166 -18.65 -5.15 6.84
C ASP A 166 -18.83 -3.63 7.00
N LEU A 167 -18.34 -2.89 6.01
CA LEU A 167 -18.45 -1.44 5.91
C LEU A 167 -19.52 -1.05 4.90
N TYR A 168 -20.44 -0.20 5.33
CA TYR A 168 -21.53 0.28 4.48
C TYR A 168 -21.49 1.79 4.33
N VAL A 169 -21.79 2.26 3.12
CA VAL A 169 -22.00 3.66 2.84
C VAL A 169 -23.48 3.85 2.50
N ASP A 170 -24.17 4.70 3.25
CA ASP A 170 -25.56 5.04 3.01
C ASP A 170 -25.80 6.56 3.10
N ASN A 171 -27.04 6.98 2.88
CA ASN A 171 -27.45 8.39 2.93
C ASN A 171 -26.56 9.32 2.08
N VAL A 172 -26.21 8.89 0.86
CA VAL A 172 -25.43 9.70 -0.08
C VAL A 172 -26.33 10.79 -0.67
N LEU A 173 -26.11 12.04 -0.28
CA LEU A 173 -26.91 13.19 -0.67
C LEU A 173 -26.02 14.29 -1.24
N MET A 174 -26.38 14.77 -2.44
CA MET A 174 -25.79 15.99 -3.02
C MET A 174 -26.47 17.23 -2.43
N GLY A 175 -25.70 18.28 -2.19
CA GLY A 175 -26.21 19.60 -1.82
C GLY A 175 -26.90 20.29 -3.00
N GLU A 176 -27.66 21.33 -2.70
CA GLU A 176 -28.47 22.10 -3.68
C GLU A 176 -27.71 23.26 -4.33
N ASP A 177 -26.52 23.62 -3.84
CA ASP A 177 -25.71 24.70 -4.43
C ASP A 177 -24.86 24.17 -5.59
N ASP A 178 -25.28 24.47 -6.81
CA ASP A 178 -24.54 24.11 -8.02
C ASP A 178 -23.20 24.87 -8.17
N LYS A 179 -23.07 26.06 -7.54
CA LYS A 179 -21.83 26.86 -7.62
C LYS A 179 -20.75 26.39 -6.67
N ASN A 180 -21.16 25.90 -5.49
CA ASN A 180 -20.27 25.29 -4.51
C ASN A 180 -20.82 23.91 -4.13
N PRO A 181 -20.71 22.92 -5.03
CA PRO A 181 -21.26 21.60 -4.82
C PRO A 181 -20.75 20.98 -3.53
N SER A 182 -21.62 20.21 -2.89
CA SER A 182 -21.25 19.42 -1.72
C SER A 182 -21.91 18.05 -1.77
N LEU A 183 -21.29 17.08 -1.10
CA LEU A 183 -21.82 15.75 -0.92
C LEU A 183 -21.68 15.36 0.55
N SER A 184 -22.75 14.82 1.11
CA SER A 184 -22.74 14.17 2.40
C SER A 184 -23.04 12.68 2.24
N ALA A 185 -22.42 11.86 3.08
CA ALA A 185 -22.71 10.44 3.18
C ALA A 185 -22.51 9.99 4.62
N ARG A 186 -22.97 8.78 4.94
CA ARG A 186 -22.72 8.16 6.25
C ARG A 186 -22.05 6.81 6.03
N ILE A 187 -20.97 6.59 6.77
CA ILE A 187 -20.24 5.33 6.81
C ILE A 187 -20.64 4.60 8.08
N LYS A 188 -20.96 3.32 7.97
CA LYS A 188 -21.28 2.44 9.08
C LYS A 188 -20.28 1.30 9.14
N ASN A 189 -19.77 1.03 10.34
CA ASN A 189 -18.97 -0.15 10.61
C ASN A 189 -19.84 -1.19 11.31
N GLU A 190 -20.31 -2.19 10.57
CA GLU A 190 -21.05 -3.31 11.14
C GLU A 190 -20.14 -4.52 11.43
N SER A 191 -18.84 -4.38 11.17
CA SER A 191 -17.85 -5.38 11.55
C SER A 191 -17.61 -5.36 13.07
N ILE A 192 -17.07 -6.48 13.59
CA ILE A 192 -16.65 -6.61 15.00
C ILE A 192 -15.31 -5.93 15.31
N GLN A 193 -14.66 -5.32 14.32
CA GLN A 193 -13.33 -4.74 14.43
C GLN A 193 -13.41 -3.22 14.48
N ASP A 194 -12.60 -2.61 15.33
CA ASP A 194 -12.41 -1.16 15.31
C ASP A 194 -11.50 -0.77 14.14
N ILE A 195 -11.89 0.28 13.43
CA ILE A 195 -11.16 0.76 12.26
C ILE A 195 -10.26 1.93 12.70
N PRO A 196 -8.94 1.86 12.45
CA PRO A 196 -8.02 2.96 12.74
C PRO A 196 -8.26 4.13 11.77
N SER A 197 -7.47 5.20 11.87
CA SER A 197 -7.57 6.31 10.91
C SER A 197 -7.52 5.83 9.45
N PHE A 198 -8.46 6.32 8.66
CA PHE A 198 -8.69 5.90 7.29
C PHE A 198 -9.05 7.11 6.41
N GLU A 199 -8.83 6.95 5.12
CA GLU A 199 -9.12 7.96 4.12
C GLU A 199 -10.41 7.59 3.40
N VAL A 200 -11.20 8.61 3.04
CA VAL A 200 -12.42 8.43 2.26
C VAL A 200 -12.32 9.33 1.05
N PHE A 201 -12.44 8.73 -0.12
CA PHE A 201 -12.47 9.41 -1.39
C PHE A 201 -13.88 9.36 -1.95
N VAL A 202 -14.27 10.43 -2.62
CA VAL A 202 -15.44 10.42 -3.51
C VAL A 202 -14.99 10.79 -4.91
N ILE A 203 -15.27 9.94 -5.88
CA ILE A 203 -15.06 10.20 -7.30
C ILE A 203 -16.43 10.33 -7.95
N LEU A 204 -16.66 11.49 -8.57
CA LEU A 204 -17.89 11.78 -9.28
C LEU A 204 -17.71 11.42 -10.76
N TYR A 205 -18.67 10.70 -11.33
CA TYR A 205 -18.68 10.36 -12.75
C TYR A 205 -19.95 10.88 -13.44
N ASP A 206 -19.79 11.29 -14.70
CA ASP A 206 -20.90 11.66 -15.59
C ASP A 206 -21.63 10.43 -16.16
N GLN A 207 -22.59 10.65 -17.07
CA GLN A 207 -23.37 9.60 -17.72
C GLN A 207 -22.51 8.70 -18.63
N GLU A 208 -21.43 9.24 -19.17
CA GLU A 208 -20.48 8.57 -20.04
C GLU A 208 -19.40 7.79 -19.25
N GLY A 209 -19.40 7.89 -17.92
CA GLY A 209 -18.44 7.22 -17.04
C GLY A 209 -17.09 7.93 -16.94
N ASN A 210 -16.99 9.20 -17.33
CA ASN A 210 -15.80 10.00 -17.10
C ASN A 210 -15.79 10.55 -15.68
N ALA A 211 -14.64 10.43 -15.00
CA ALA A 211 -14.44 11.12 -13.74
C ALA A 211 -14.42 12.64 -13.98
N ILE A 212 -15.35 13.36 -13.34
CA ILE A 212 -15.54 14.82 -13.48
C ILE A 212 -14.94 15.61 -12.32
N ASN A 213 -14.96 15.07 -11.10
CA ASN A 213 -14.30 15.66 -9.94
C ASN A 213 -14.03 14.62 -8.85
N VAL A 214 -13.22 15.00 -7.87
CA VAL A 214 -12.80 14.16 -6.75
C VAL A 214 -12.66 14.98 -5.48
N SER A 215 -12.97 14.40 -4.34
CA SER A 215 -12.68 14.98 -3.04
C SER A 215 -12.20 13.91 -2.07
N LYS A 216 -11.36 14.32 -1.11
CA LYS A 216 -10.77 13.46 -0.10
C LYS A 216 -11.05 14.03 1.27
N THR A 217 -11.42 13.17 2.22
CA THR A 217 -11.43 13.48 3.64
C THR A 217 -10.72 12.38 4.43
N VAL A 218 -10.25 12.72 5.64
CA VAL A 218 -9.56 11.78 6.53
C VAL A 218 -10.35 11.69 7.81
N LYS A 219 -10.53 10.47 8.32
CA LYS A 219 -11.19 10.18 9.58
C LYS A 219 -10.20 9.56 10.56
N GLU A 220 -10.38 9.85 11.85
CA GLU A 220 -9.48 9.38 12.92
C GLU A 220 -9.69 7.90 13.25
N GLY A 221 -10.88 7.36 12.96
CA GLY A 221 -11.25 5.96 13.17
C GLY A 221 -12.76 5.78 13.14
N LEU A 222 -13.21 4.54 13.27
CA LEU A 222 -14.62 4.19 13.37
C LEU A 222 -14.79 2.91 14.19
N SER A 223 -15.44 3.00 15.34
CA SER A 223 -15.61 1.87 16.25
C SER A 223 -16.56 0.82 15.68
N SER A 224 -16.46 -0.41 16.15
CA SER A 224 -17.41 -1.49 15.84
C SER A 224 -18.84 -1.07 16.18
N GLY A 225 -19.77 -1.23 15.23
CA GLY A 225 -21.19 -0.85 15.37
C GLY A 225 -21.49 0.65 15.26
N GLU A 226 -20.46 1.49 15.06
CA GLU A 226 -20.61 2.94 14.98
C GLU A 226 -20.93 3.42 13.56
N SER A 227 -21.54 4.60 13.47
CA SER A 227 -21.77 5.30 12.20
C SER A 227 -21.22 6.73 12.27
N LEU A 228 -20.61 7.18 11.17
CA LEU A 228 -19.97 8.49 11.10
C LEU A 228 -20.38 9.23 9.80
N PRO A 229 -20.76 10.51 9.88
CA PRO A 229 -20.99 11.32 8.69
C PRO A 229 -19.67 11.77 8.05
N VAL A 230 -19.67 11.78 6.72
CA VAL A 230 -18.59 12.31 5.88
C VAL A 230 -19.14 13.41 4.98
N PHE A 231 -18.33 14.44 4.76
CA PHE A 231 -18.71 15.60 3.98
C PHE A 231 -17.59 15.93 3.00
N PHE A 232 -17.98 16.28 1.79
CA PHE A 232 -17.11 16.65 0.69
C PHE A 232 -17.63 17.93 0.07
N THR A 233 -16.73 18.82 -0.30
CA THR A 233 -17.07 20.09 -0.92
C THR A 233 -16.17 20.35 -2.11
N TRP A 234 -16.73 21.06 -3.10
CA TRP A 234 -16.03 21.54 -4.28
C TRP A 234 -16.21 23.07 -4.34
N PRO A 235 -15.11 23.83 -4.44
CA PRO A 235 -15.17 25.29 -4.42
C PRO A 235 -15.60 25.92 -5.76
N GLU A 236 -15.76 25.11 -6.80
CA GLU A 236 -16.18 25.55 -8.14
C GLU A 236 -17.24 24.58 -8.67
N GLU A 237 -18.01 25.06 -9.65
CA GLU A 237 -19.04 24.28 -10.35
C GLU A 237 -18.45 23.01 -11.00
N LEU A 238 -19.22 21.93 -10.98
CA LEU A 238 -18.81 20.68 -11.63
C LEU A 238 -18.82 20.83 -13.14
N THR A 239 -17.89 20.17 -13.82
CA THR A 239 -17.81 20.18 -15.29
C THR A 239 -18.92 19.38 -15.97
N GLY A 240 -19.76 18.66 -15.21
CA GLY A 240 -20.89 17.88 -15.69
C GLY A 240 -21.75 17.36 -14.54
N ASP A 241 -22.89 16.76 -14.87
CA ASP A 241 -23.83 16.23 -13.88
C ASP A 241 -23.29 14.94 -13.23
N PRO A 242 -23.10 14.89 -11.91
CA PRO A 242 -22.60 13.69 -11.24
C PRO A 242 -23.71 12.65 -11.17
N VAL A 243 -23.66 11.62 -12.01
CA VAL A 243 -24.61 10.51 -11.99
C VAL A 243 -24.17 9.45 -10.98
N VAL A 244 -22.90 9.03 -11.05
CA VAL A 244 -22.32 8.06 -10.12
C VAL A 244 -21.45 8.77 -9.09
N LYS A 245 -21.62 8.42 -7.82
CA LYS A 245 -20.84 8.92 -6.69
C LYS A 245 -20.13 7.72 -6.05
N ASP A 246 -18.94 7.42 -6.56
CA ASP A 246 -18.15 6.29 -6.09
C ASP A 246 -17.39 6.69 -4.83
N ILE A 247 -17.68 6.05 -3.71
CA ILE A 247 -17.09 6.36 -2.41
C ILE A 247 -16.13 5.23 -2.04
N LEU A 248 -14.83 5.52 -2.06
CA LEU A 248 -13.77 4.57 -1.75
C LEU A 248 -13.32 4.78 -0.30
N ILE A 249 -13.43 3.73 0.51
CA ILE A 249 -12.89 3.70 1.87
C ILE A 249 -11.53 3.01 1.85
N GLU A 250 -10.50 3.76 2.21
CA GLU A 250 -9.11 3.33 2.18
C GLU A 250 -8.52 3.25 3.58
N ILE A 251 -8.36 2.01 4.03
CA ILE A 251 -7.76 1.67 5.32
C ILE A 251 -6.40 1.05 5.03
N ASN A 252 -5.36 1.56 5.70
CA ASN A 252 -4.03 1.01 5.55
C ASN A 252 -3.96 -0.38 6.20
N PRO A 253 -3.73 -1.47 5.43
CA PRO A 253 -3.73 -2.83 5.95
C PRO A 253 -2.55 -3.11 6.90
N PHE A 254 -1.51 -2.26 6.90
CA PHE A 254 -0.37 -2.37 7.82
C PHE A 254 -0.61 -1.69 9.18
N LYS A 255 -1.71 -0.93 9.31
CA LYS A 255 -2.11 -0.27 10.56
C LYS A 255 -3.22 -1.00 11.31
N VAL A 256 -3.78 -2.06 10.73
CA VAL A 256 -4.80 -2.90 11.39
C VAL A 256 -4.13 -4.09 12.08
N SER A 257 -4.69 -4.50 13.22
CA SER A 257 -4.20 -5.61 14.04
C SER A 257 -4.72 -7.00 13.63
N PHE A 258 -5.67 -7.05 12.68
CA PHE A 258 -6.39 -8.25 12.26
C PHE A 258 -6.10 -8.69 10.82
#